data_AF-A0A1D8D228-F1
#
_entry.id   AF-A0A1D8D228-F1
#
_cell.length_a   1.000
_cell.length_b   1.000
_cell.length_c   1.000
_cell.angle_alpha   90.00
_cell.angle_beta   90.00
_cell.angle_gamma   90.00
#
_symmetry.space_group_name_H-M   'P 1'
#
loop_
_entity.id
_entity.type
_entity.pdbx_description
1 polymer ?
#
loop_
_entity_poly.entity_id
_entity_poly.type
_entity_poly.pdbx_seq_one_letter_code
_entity_poly.pdbx_strand_id
1 'polypeptide(L)'
;MLRSIEQFIFRHLTPLSIRWLPAPEIARASGLAAEVYRQLDAEFMAVPPVTLHHLNPRLMAGVWSACRESLVAGPDRAMKELIAVAVSQANRCPYCMQAHTSMLLGADDRPALDALTAGGQSGGALATFAAWASATGREASLSAGPPPFTKRQAPAFMATAVLFHYINRMVNIFLDDTMMPVVGKVPVVGDQAFRIFSRVTSGRIVRISAEPGVFLTGIPAMKLPEAFGWAEDDPAVAGGLLRFADAIRSAADESVDPEVQALVKRQVSAWEGEPPGLGKGWLDSVVSELSERLRPQARLALLAAMASWAVDSGEIESSRRAGLDSRALLETAAWGAFLAAERIAGWMKEGTKGTYYSGNKKLQLPLLKDIGLKP
;
A
#
# COMPACT_ATOMS: atom_id res chain seq x y z
N MET A 1 23.56 -18.75 -7.29
CA MET A 1 23.50 -19.06 -5.84
C MET A 1 22.70 -18.02 -5.07
N LEU A 2 23.09 -16.74 -5.03
CA LEU A 2 22.34 -15.69 -4.30
C LEU A 2 20.86 -15.56 -4.71
N ARG A 3 20.56 -15.46 -6.02
CA ARG A 3 19.16 -15.39 -6.51
C ARG A 3 18.31 -16.60 -6.10
N SER A 4 18.91 -17.79 -6.02
CA SER A 4 18.24 -19.02 -5.60
C SER A 4 17.92 -19.02 -4.11
N ILE A 5 18.82 -18.46 -3.28
CA ILE A 5 18.60 -18.28 -1.83
C ILE A 5 17.51 -17.23 -1.59
N GLU A 6 17.54 -16.11 -2.29
CA GLU A 6 16.50 -15.07 -2.21
C GLU A 6 15.14 -15.62 -2.60
N GLN A 7 15.05 -16.33 -3.74
CA GLN A 7 13.81 -16.98 -4.16
C GLN A 7 13.31 -17.98 -3.12
N PHE A 8 14.21 -18.76 -2.50
CA PHE A 8 13.83 -19.67 -1.43
C PHE A 8 13.24 -18.91 -0.22
N ILE A 9 13.90 -17.84 0.23
CA ILE A 9 13.42 -17.01 1.36
C ILE A 9 12.04 -16.44 1.05
N PHE A 10 11.86 -15.78 -0.09
CA PHE A 10 10.59 -15.15 -0.44
C PHE A 10 9.48 -16.17 -0.70
N ARG A 11 9.79 -17.35 -1.24
CA ARG A 11 8.78 -18.36 -1.56
C ARG A 11 8.41 -19.28 -0.40
N HIS A 12 9.27 -19.42 0.61
CA HIS A 12 9.06 -20.41 1.69
C HIS A 12 9.11 -19.82 3.09
N LEU A 13 9.91 -18.77 3.34
CA LEU A 13 10.08 -18.22 4.69
C LEU A 13 9.24 -16.97 4.92
N THR A 14 9.25 -16.00 3.99
CA THR A 14 8.46 -14.77 4.17
C THR A 14 6.95 -15.00 4.25
N PRO A 15 6.35 -16.01 3.60
CA PRO A 15 4.93 -16.33 3.80
C PRO A 15 4.57 -16.68 5.25
N LEU A 16 5.54 -17.10 6.07
CA LEU A 16 5.32 -17.45 7.48
C LEU A 16 5.06 -16.22 8.36
N SER A 17 5.34 -15.00 7.89
CA SER A 17 4.98 -13.78 8.62
C SER A 17 3.51 -13.39 8.44
N ILE A 18 2.75 -14.14 7.62
CA ILE A 18 1.30 -13.95 7.49
C ILE A 18 0.61 -14.50 8.73
N ARG A 19 -0.13 -13.62 9.42
CA ARG A 19 -0.95 -13.93 10.58
C ARG A 19 -2.41 -14.04 10.18
N TRP A 20 -3.16 -14.80 10.97
CA TRP A 20 -4.62 -14.97 10.89
C TRP A 20 -5.16 -15.64 9.61
N LEU A 21 -4.35 -15.75 8.56
CA LEU A 21 -4.63 -16.43 7.32
C LEU A 21 -3.67 -17.61 7.14
N PRO A 22 -4.06 -18.67 6.41
CA PRO A 22 -3.11 -19.69 5.99
C PRO A 22 -2.01 -19.06 5.12
N ALA A 23 -0.78 -19.59 5.20
CA ALA A 23 0.31 -19.15 4.34
C ALA A 23 0.09 -19.67 2.90
N PRO A 24 0.45 -18.89 1.86
CA PRO A 24 0.34 -19.32 0.47
C PRO A 24 1.26 -20.50 0.14
N GLU A 25 0.71 -21.53 -0.49
CA GLU A 25 1.46 -22.64 -1.10
C GLU A 25 1.95 -22.25 -2.51
N ILE A 26 2.90 -21.31 -2.60
CA ILE A 26 3.32 -20.68 -3.88
C ILE A 26 3.77 -21.72 -4.92
N ALA A 27 4.45 -22.79 -4.51
CA ALA A 27 4.92 -23.85 -5.40
C ALA A 27 3.78 -24.68 -6.04
N ARG A 28 2.58 -24.66 -5.45
CA ARG A 28 1.39 -25.37 -5.95
C ARG A 28 0.37 -24.45 -6.62
N ALA A 29 0.68 -23.15 -6.73
CA ALA A 29 -0.20 -22.20 -7.38
C ALA A 29 -0.46 -22.61 -8.84
N SER A 30 -1.69 -22.39 -9.30
CA SER A 30 -2.12 -22.66 -10.67
C SER A 30 -3.00 -21.52 -11.19
N GLY A 31 -3.26 -21.50 -12.51
CA GLY A 31 -4.04 -20.45 -13.17
C GLY A 31 -3.52 -19.04 -12.88
N LEU A 32 -4.44 -18.11 -12.64
CA LEU A 32 -4.13 -16.70 -12.39
C LEU A 32 -3.16 -16.48 -11.23
N ALA A 33 -3.24 -17.29 -10.16
CA ALA A 33 -2.31 -17.16 -9.03
C ALA A 33 -0.86 -17.46 -9.47
N ALA A 34 -0.65 -18.52 -10.27
CA ALA A 34 0.67 -18.85 -10.79
C ALA A 34 1.21 -17.76 -11.72
N GLU A 35 0.35 -17.16 -12.54
CA GLU A 35 0.71 -16.06 -13.44
C GLU A 35 1.15 -14.82 -12.67
N VAL A 36 0.46 -14.46 -11.58
CA VAL A 36 0.84 -13.36 -10.69
C VAL A 36 2.20 -13.63 -10.06
N TYR A 37 2.42 -14.82 -9.48
CA TYR A 37 3.73 -15.16 -8.90
C TYR A 37 4.86 -15.12 -9.92
N ARG A 38 4.61 -15.59 -11.15
CA ARG A 38 5.59 -15.55 -12.24
C ARG A 38 5.96 -14.11 -12.62
N GLN A 39 4.99 -13.21 -12.72
CA GLN A 39 5.27 -11.81 -13.03
C GLN A 39 5.97 -11.09 -11.87
N LEU A 40 5.54 -11.34 -10.63
CA LEU A 40 6.20 -10.84 -9.42
C LEU A 40 7.68 -11.26 -9.37
N ASP A 41 8.00 -12.53 -9.62
CA ASP A 41 9.39 -13.02 -9.59
C ASP A 41 10.27 -12.45 -10.71
N ALA A 42 9.66 -11.99 -11.81
CA ALA A 42 10.35 -11.38 -12.93
C ALA A 42 10.61 -9.88 -12.73
N GLU A 43 9.63 -9.16 -12.18
CA GLU A 43 9.62 -7.69 -12.15
C GLU A 43 9.80 -7.10 -10.75
N PHE A 44 9.70 -7.91 -9.71
CA PHE A 44 9.85 -7.50 -8.33
C PHE A 44 10.33 -8.71 -7.51
N MET A 45 9.54 -9.17 -6.53
CA MET A 45 9.65 -10.48 -5.89
C MET A 45 8.28 -10.88 -5.32
N ALA A 46 8.09 -12.16 -5.01
CA ALA A 46 6.91 -12.67 -4.29
C ALA A 46 6.83 -12.18 -2.82
N VAL A 47 6.67 -10.87 -2.61
CA VAL A 47 6.67 -10.24 -1.28
C VAL A 47 5.33 -10.39 -0.55
N PRO A 48 5.32 -10.60 0.79
CA PRO A 48 4.10 -10.78 1.58
C PRO A 48 3.01 -9.69 1.42
N PRO A 49 3.33 -8.38 1.29
CA PRO A 49 2.30 -7.36 1.09
C PRO A 49 1.39 -7.57 -0.14
N VAL A 50 1.89 -8.27 -1.16
CA VAL A 50 1.07 -8.68 -2.32
C VAL A 50 0.53 -10.09 -2.10
N THR A 51 1.38 -11.03 -1.72
CA THR A 51 1.03 -12.47 -1.67
C THR A 51 0.07 -12.84 -0.54
N LEU A 52 -0.13 -11.98 0.46
CA LEU A 52 -1.18 -12.15 1.48
C LEU A 52 -2.58 -12.28 0.87
N HIS A 53 -2.80 -11.75 -0.33
CA HIS A 53 -4.09 -11.80 -1.02
C HIS A 53 -4.38 -13.13 -1.74
N HIS A 54 -3.51 -14.13 -1.61
CA HIS A 54 -3.56 -15.38 -2.39
C HIS A 54 -4.88 -16.19 -2.30
N LEU A 55 -5.66 -16.03 -1.22
CA LEU A 55 -6.97 -16.69 -1.07
C LEU A 55 -8.00 -16.24 -2.10
N ASN A 56 -7.75 -15.11 -2.77
CA ASN A 56 -8.50 -14.68 -3.95
C ASN A 56 -7.51 -14.24 -5.06
N PRO A 57 -7.26 -15.10 -6.07
CA PRO A 57 -6.32 -14.78 -7.15
C PRO A 57 -6.69 -13.53 -7.96
N ARG A 58 -7.98 -13.20 -8.10
CA ARG A 58 -8.43 -11.98 -8.79
C ARG A 58 -8.08 -10.74 -7.97
N LEU A 59 -8.30 -10.79 -6.66
CA LEU A 59 -7.88 -9.76 -5.72
C LEU A 59 -6.36 -9.58 -5.75
N MET A 60 -5.60 -10.67 -5.65
CA MET A 60 -4.14 -10.63 -5.72
C MET A 60 -3.63 -10.01 -7.03
N ALA A 61 -4.25 -10.35 -8.17
CA ALA A 61 -3.92 -9.76 -9.47
C ALA A 61 -4.27 -8.26 -9.55
N GLY A 62 -5.41 -7.84 -8.97
CA GLY A 62 -5.80 -6.43 -8.90
C GLY A 62 -4.83 -5.60 -8.05
N VAL A 63 -4.49 -6.08 -6.86
CA VAL A 63 -3.48 -5.45 -5.97
C VAL A 63 -2.13 -5.38 -6.65
N TRP A 64 -1.70 -6.46 -7.30
CA TRP A 64 -0.45 -6.46 -8.05
C TRP A 64 -0.48 -5.47 -9.21
N SER A 65 -1.59 -5.35 -9.94
CA SER A 65 -1.73 -4.39 -11.04
C SER A 65 -1.54 -2.95 -10.57
N ALA A 66 -2.15 -2.55 -9.45
CA ALA A 66 -1.90 -1.23 -8.87
C ALA A 66 -0.45 -1.08 -8.41
N CYS A 67 0.09 -2.06 -7.69
CA CYS A 67 1.48 -2.03 -7.19
C CYS A 67 2.51 -1.89 -8.31
N ARG A 68 2.36 -2.71 -9.35
CA ARG A 68 3.24 -2.72 -10.52
C ARG A 68 3.28 -1.35 -11.17
N GLU A 69 2.14 -0.77 -11.51
CA GLU A 69 2.08 0.47 -12.27
C GLU A 69 2.41 1.71 -11.43
N SER A 70 2.09 1.70 -10.13
CA SER A 70 2.33 2.86 -9.27
C SER A 70 3.71 2.90 -8.63
N LEU A 71 4.36 1.74 -8.42
CA LEU A 71 5.62 1.65 -7.69
C LEU A 71 6.77 1.11 -8.57
N VAL A 72 6.54 0.03 -9.30
CA VAL A 72 7.62 -0.74 -9.95
C VAL A 72 7.93 -0.24 -11.36
N ALA A 73 6.90 -0.06 -12.19
CA ALA A 73 7.03 0.33 -13.58
C ALA A 73 7.30 1.84 -13.73
N GLY A 74 7.94 2.19 -14.85
CA GLY A 74 8.23 3.58 -15.21
C GLY A 74 9.33 4.26 -14.38
N PRO A 75 9.50 5.58 -14.53
CA PRO A 75 10.61 6.33 -13.94
C PRO A 75 10.40 6.64 -12.45
N ASP A 76 11.35 7.39 -11.88
CA ASP A 76 11.28 8.01 -10.56
C ASP A 76 11.10 7.02 -9.39
N ARG A 77 11.69 5.82 -9.52
CA ARG A 77 11.58 4.74 -8.53
C ARG A 77 11.94 5.20 -7.11
N ALA A 78 13.05 5.91 -6.93
CA ALA A 78 13.45 6.40 -5.61
C ALA A 78 12.42 7.36 -4.98
N MET A 79 11.78 8.22 -5.77
CA MET A 79 10.73 9.12 -5.29
C MET A 79 9.47 8.36 -4.87
N LYS A 80 9.10 7.31 -5.61
CA LYS A 80 8.00 6.40 -5.24
C LYS A 80 8.32 5.66 -3.93
N GLU A 81 9.55 5.19 -3.75
CA GLU A 81 10.01 4.58 -2.49
C GLU A 81 9.99 5.61 -1.32
N LEU A 82 10.34 6.88 -1.57
CA LEU A 82 10.23 7.95 -0.57
C LEU A 82 8.77 8.20 -0.14
N ILE A 83 7.82 8.24 -1.09
CA ILE A 83 6.38 8.28 -0.79
C ILE A 83 5.97 7.08 0.06
N ALA A 84 6.41 5.88 -0.33
CA ALA A 84 6.10 4.64 0.37
C ALA A 84 6.50 4.71 1.85
N VAL A 85 7.73 5.19 2.14
CA VAL A 85 8.20 5.33 3.53
C VAL A 85 7.41 6.41 4.28
N ALA A 86 7.23 7.59 3.69
CA ALA A 86 6.53 8.71 4.34
C ALA A 86 5.07 8.38 4.67
N VAL A 87 4.33 7.77 3.74
CA VAL A 87 2.96 7.29 3.98
C VAL A 87 2.94 6.18 5.03
N SER A 88 3.91 5.26 5.00
CA SER A 88 4.02 4.18 6.00
C SER A 88 4.32 4.69 7.42
N GLN A 89 5.09 5.78 7.55
CA GLN A 89 5.29 6.48 8.82
C GLN A 89 3.97 7.06 9.34
N ALA A 90 3.24 7.79 8.48
CA ALA A 90 1.95 8.38 8.84
C ALA A 90 0.90 7.32 9.23
N ASN A 91 0.90 6.19 8.54
CA ASN A 91 0.00 5.05 8.78
C ASN A 91 0.47 4.11 9.89
N ARG A 92 1.59 4.40 10.56
CA ARG A 92 2.16 3.61 11.67
C ARG A 92 2.41 2.14 11.28
N CYS A 93 2.96 1.91 10.09
CA CYS A 93 3.20 0.58 9.54
C CYS A 93 4.70 0.21 9.53
N PRO A 94 5.24 -0.37 10.63
CA PRO A 94 6.67 -0.63 10.81
C PRO A 94 7.28 -1.54 9.74
N TYR A 95 6.56 -2.57 9.32
CA TYR A 95 7.00 -3.48 8.26
C TYR A 95 7.32 -2.72 6.97
N CYS A 96 6.38 -1.90 6.48
CA CYS A 96 6.55 -1.13 5.26
C CYS A 96 7.61 -0.03 5.42
N MET A 97 7.71 0.62 6.58
CA MET A 97 8.81 1.56 6.84
C MET A 97 10.16 0.88 6.68
N GLN A 98 10.36 -0.30 7.27
CA GLN A 98 11.60 -1.05 7.17
C GLN A 98 11.88 -1.50 5.73
N ALA A 99 10.88 -2.06 5.05
CA ALA A 99 11.02 -2.58 3.69
C ALA A 99 11.43 -1.48 2.70
N HIS A 100 10.71 -0.36 2.69
CA HIS A 100 10.93 0.71 1.72
C HIS A 100 12.16 1.58 2.08
N THR A 101 12.50 1.72 3.36
CA THR A 101 13.80 2.31 3.76
C THR A 101 14.96 1.45 3.27
N SER A 102 14.82 0.11 3.29
CA SER A 102 15.85 -0.78 2.74
C SER A 102 16.05 -0.60 1.22
N MET A 103 14.98 -0.24 0.47
CA MET A 103 15.07 0.05 -0.96
C MET A 103 15.85 1.35 -1.21
N LEU A 104 15.58 2.40 -0.44
CA LEU A 104 16.35 3.66 -0.52
C LEU A 104 17.83 3.47 -0.14
N LEU A 105 18.10 2.67 0.90
CA LEU A 105 19.47 2.29 1.28
C LEU A 105 20.16 1.47 0.18
N GLY A 106 19.43 0.57 -0.48
CA GLY A 106 19.94 -0.22 -1.61
C GLY A 106 20.21 0.62 -2.87
N ALA A 107 19.46 1.71 -3.06
CA ALA A 107 19.69 2.69 -4.11
C ALA A 107 20.85 3.67 -3.81
N ASP A 108 21.37 3.66 -2.58
CA ASP A 108 22.35 4.64 -2.06
C ASP A 108 21.85 6.10 -2.16
N ASP A 109 20.53 6.31 -2.03
CA ASP A 109 19.89 7.64 -2.11
C ASP A 109 19.95 8.34 -0.76
N ARG A 110 21.14 8.87 -0.44
CA ARG A 110 21.37 9.59 0.82
C ARG A 110 20.46 10.82 1.00
N PRO A 111 20.23 11.67 -0.03
CA PRO A 111 19.32 12.80 0.10
C PRO A 111 17.88 12.41 0.48
N ALA A 112 17.33 11.33 -0.10
CA ALA A 112 15.99 10.85 0.25
C ALA A 112 15.94 10.35 1.71
N LEU A 113 16.97 9.64 2.16
CA LEU A 113 17.09 9.17 3.54
C LEU A 113 17.18 10.33 4.55
N ASP A 114 17.94 11.38 4.24
CA ASP A 114 18.05 12.56 5.09
C ASP A 114 16.73 13.36 5.12
N ALA A 115 15.96 13.36 4.03
CA ALA A 115 14.65 14.02 3.99
C ALA A 115 13.62 13.39 4.95
N LEU A 116 13.70 12.06 5.17
CA LEU A 116 12.83 11.33 6.08
C LEU A 116 13.10 11.65 7.56
N THR A 117 14.35 11.95 7.93
CA THR A 117 14.73 12.23 9.32
C THR A 117 14.49 13.69 9.71
N ALA A 118 14.54 14.61 8.74
CA ALA A 118 14.39 16.04 8.98
C ALA A 118 12.96 16.48 9.35
N GLY A 119 11.95 15.61 9.25
CA GLY A 119 10.58 15.89 9.70
C GLY A 119 9.94 17.14 9.08
N GLY A 120 10.34 17.51 7.86
CA GLY A 120 9.91 18.74 7.18
C GLY A 120 10.56 20.04 7.68
N GLN A 121 11.46 20.00 8.67
CA GLN A 121 12.14 21.19 9.21
C GLN A 121 13.32 21.65 8.33
N SER A 122 13.86 20.76 7.49
CA SER A 122 14.80 21.20 6.46
C SER A 122 14.00 21.73 5.27
N GLY A 123 14.16 23.02 4.93
CA GLY A 123 13.44 23.67 3.82
C GLY A 123 13.81 23.19 2.41
N GLY A 124 14.24 21.93 2.25
CA GLY A 124 14.65 21.34 0.97
C GLY A 124 13.50 20.66 0.24
N ALA A 125 13.58 20.61 -1.10
CA ALA A 125 12.52 20.07 -1.96
C ALA A 125 12.11 18.62 -1.62
N LEU A 126 13.05 17.75 -1.27
CA LEU A 126 12.76 16.36 -0.88
C LEU A 126 12.03 16.27 0.47
N ALA A 127 12.33 17.17 1.41
CA ALA A 127 11.63 17.23 2.68
C ALA A 127 10.19 17.75 2.51
N THR A 128 9.98 18.74 1.65
CA THR A 128 8.63 19.18 1.24
C THR A 128 7.86 18.05 0.56
N PHE A 129 8.52 17.27 -0.29
CA PHE A 129 7.91 16.12 -0.96
C PHE A 129 7.52 15.00 0.02
N ALA A 130 8.41 14.65 0.96
CA ALA A 130 8.10 13.69 2.02
C ALA A 130 6.99 14.19 2.95
N ALA A 131 7.00 15.49 3.31
CA ALA A 131 5.95 16.09 4.12
C ALA A 131 4.58 16.05 3.43
N TRP A 132 4.52 16.34 2.12
CA TRP A 132 3.30 16.15 1.32
C TRP A 132 2.82 14.69 1.40
N ALA A 133 3.71 13.72 1.16
CA ALA A 133 3.35 12.30 1.17
C ALA A 133 2.77 11.86 2.53
N SER A 134 3.42 12.22 3.64
CA SER A 134 2.93 11.95 5.00
C SER A 134 1.58 12.61 5.30
N ALA A 135 1.31 13.77 4.69
CA ALA A 135 0.09 14.53 4.90
C ALA A 135 -1.12 14.00 4.11
N THR A 136 -0.91 13.16 3.09
CA THR A 136 -1.98 12.70 2.18
C THR A 136 -3.15 11.99 2.85
N GLY A 137 -2.94 11.41 4.04
CA GLY A 137 -3.98 10.72 4.80
C GLY A 137 -4.95 11.63 5.55
N ARG A 138 -4.85 12.95 5.40
CA ARG A 138 -5.68 13.96 6.09
C ARG A 138 -6.26 14.96 5.10
N GLU A 139 -7.57 15.13 5.10
CA GLU A 139 -8.27 16.03 4.18
C GLU A 139 -7.78 17.49 4.32
N ALA A 140 -7.72 17.98 5.55
CA ALA A 140 -7.28 19.34 5.86
C ALA A 140 -5.86 19.64 5.37
N SER A 141 -4.97 18.66 5.39
CA SER A 141 -3.56 18.86 5.03
C SER A 141 -3.33 18.97 3.51
N LEU A 142 -4.24 18.45 2.70
CA LEU A 142 -4.16 18.53 1.23
C LEU A 142 -4.66 19.88 0.67
N SER A 143 -5.25 20.72 1.51
CA SER A 143 -5.69 22.07 1.14
C SER A 143 -4.56 23.12 1.21
N ALA A 144 -3.35 22.73 1.65
CA ALA A 144 -2.27 23.65 2.03
C ALA A 144 -1.43 24.21 0.88
N GLY A 145 -1.63 23.76 -0.37
CA GLY A 145 -0.90 24.26 -1.54
C GLY A 145 -0.78 23.24 -2.67
N PRO A 146 -0.21 23.65 -3.81
CA PRO A 146 -0.05 22.76 -4.96
C PRO A 146 0.89 21.60 -4.61
N PRO A 147 0.69 20.40 -5.21
CA PRO A 147 1.59 19.29 -4.96
C PRO A 147 3.03 19.60 -5.40
N PRO A 148 4.05 19.06 -4.69
CA PRO A 148 5.46 19.32 -4.97
C PRO A 148 6.00 18.52 -6.18
N PHE A 149 5.18 18.33 -7.22
CA PHE A 149 5.53 17.58 -8.42
C PHE A 149 4.75 18.09 -9.64
N THR A 150 5.21 17.70 -10.83
CA THR A 150 4.62 18.13 -12.10
C THR A 150 3.34 17.37 -12.43
N LYS A 151 2.49 17.91 -13.31
CA LYS A 151 1.30 17.21 -13.83
C LYS A 151 1.64 15.83 -14.41
N ARG A 152 2.79 15.70 -15.09
CA ARG A 152 3.25 14.44 -15.68
C ARG A 152 3.57 13.37 -14.64
N GLN A 153 4.07 13.77 -13.47
CA GLN A 153 4.42 12.85 -12.39
C GLN A 153 3.23 12.50 -11.49
N ALA A 154 2.17 13.31 -11.55
CA ALA A 154 1.03 13.21 -10.65
C ALA A 154 0.38 11.82 -10.65
N PRO A 155 0.06 11.17 -11.78
CA PRO A 155 -0.53 9.84 -11.77
C PRO A 155 0.31 8.83 -11.00
N ALA A 156 1.60 8.74 -11.31
CA ALA A 156 2.49 7.79 -10.66
C ALA A 156 2.60 8.03 -9.14
N PHE A 157 2.85 9.27 -8.72
CA PHE A 157 3.09 9.60 -7.31
C PHE A 157 1.82 9.53 -6.45
N MET A 158 0.69 10.01 -6.96
CA MET A 158 -0.58 9.91 -6.25
C MET A 158 -1.03 8.44 -6.16
N ALA A 159 -0.83 7.64 -7.22
CA ALA A 159 -1.11 6.21 -7.17
C ALA A 159 -0.22 5.47 -6.18
N THR A 160 1.07 5.85 -6.05
CA THR A 160 1.94 5.28 -5.00
C THR A 160 1.35 5.58 -3.63
N ALA A 161 0.97 6.83 -3.34
CA ALA A 161 0.40 7.19 -2.05
C ALA A 161 -0.90 6.40 -1.75
N VAL A 162 -1.81 6.30 -2.73
CA VAL A 162 -3.04 5.51 -2.62
C VAL A 162 -2.74 4.03 -2.35
N LEU A 163 -1.81 3.43 -3.09
CA LEU A 163 -1.40 2.05 -2.88
C LEU A 163 -0.90 1.85 -1.44
N PHE A 164 -0.07 2.74 -0.91
CA PHE A 164 0.46 2.59 0.44
C PHE A 164 -0.58 2.81 1.53
N HIS A 165 -1.55 3.70 1.31
CA HIS A 165 -2.72 3.78 2.18
C HIS A 165 -3.49 2.46 2.25
N TYR A 166 -3.61 1.73 1.15
CA TYR A 166 -4.19 0.38 1.16
C TYR A 166 -3.26 -0.67 1.79
N ILE A 167 -2.03 -0.79 1.28
CA ILE A 167 -1.07 -1.84 1.66
C ILE A 167 -0.74 -1.76 3.15
N ASN A 168 -0.50 -0.57 3.70
CA ASN A 168 -0.20 -0.43 5.13
C ASN A 168 -1.32 -0.98 6.01
N ARG A 169 -2.59 -0.81 5.61
CA ARG A 169 -3.74 -1.33 6.36
C ARG A 169 -3.77 -2.84 6.33
N MET A 170 -3.56 -3.45 5.16
CA MET A 170 -3.48 -4.91 5.03
C MET A 170 -2.30 -5.51 5.80
N VAL A 171 -1.15 -4.84 5.74
CA VAL A 171 0.07 -5.24 6.44
C VAL A 171 -0.11 -5.15 7.96
N ASN A 172 -0.67 -4.06 8.47
CA ASN A 172 -0.95 -3.89 9.90
C ASN A 172 -1.83 -5.03 10.47
N ILE A 173 -2.78 -5.54 9.67
CA ILE A 173 -3.70 -6.60 10.10
C ILE A 173 -3.06 -7.99 9.98
N PHE A 174 -2.45 -8.28 8.82
CA PHE A 174 -2.14 -9.65 8.42
C PHE A 174 -0.65 -9.98 8.42
N LEU A 175 0.26 -9.04 8.63
CA LEU A 175 1.69 -9.34 8.75
C LEU A 175 2.21 -9.02 10.15
N ASP A 176 3.32 -9.63 10.53
CA ASP A 176 4.12 -9.20 11.67
C ASP A 176 4.73 -7.79 11.45
N ASP A 177 5.08 -7.13 12.55
CA ASP A 177 5.61 -5.76 12.53
C ASP A 177 7.00 -5.64 11.88
N THR A 178 7.70 -6.75 11.69
CA THR A 178 9.07 -6.79 11.15
C THR A 178 9.11 -7.50 9.80
N MET A 179 9.87 -6.93 8.85
CA MET A 179 10.10 -7.55 7.54
C MET A 179 10.90 -8.85 7.63
N MET A 180 11.78 -8.95 8.63
CA MET A 180 12.60 -10.13 8.85
C MET A 180 11.92 -11.05 9.89
N PRO A 181 11.97 -12.39 9.69
CA PRO A 181 11.38 -13.32 10.64
C PRO A 181 12.08 -13.20 12.00
N VAL A 182 11.28 -13.26 13.06
CA VAL A 182 11.73 -13.28 14.45
C VAL A 182 11.45 -14.68 14.99
N VAL A 183 12.48 -15.40 15.48
CA VAL A 183 12.27 -16.69 16.15
C VAL A 183 12.20 -16.44 17.65
N GLY A 184 11.06 -16.77 18.26
CA GLY A 184 10.78 -16.50 19.66
C GLY A 184 10.57 -15.01 19.92
N LYS A 185 11.64 -14.26 20.17
CA LYS A 185 11.67 -12.78 20.27
C LYS A 185 13.04 -12.22 19.87
N VAL A 186 13.88 -13.04 19.25
CA VAL A 186 15.24 -12.68 18.85
C VAL A 186 15.22 -12.37 17.36
N PRO A 187 15.63 -11.16 16.92
CA PRO A 187 15.83 -10.89 15.51
C PRO A 187 16.79 -11.96 14.95
N VAL A 188 16.35 -12.72 13.95
CA VAL A 188 17.18 -13.77 13.34
C VAL A 188 18.41 -13.15 12.64
N VAL A 189 18.38 -11.85 12.39
CA VAL A 189 19.35 -11.11 11.60
C VAL A 189 19.71 -9.82 12.33
N GLY A 190 20.95 -9.69 12.81
CA GLY A 190 21.44 -8.45 13.43
C GLY A 190 21.66 -7.33 12.41
N ASP A 191 21.84 -6.09 12.89
CA ASP A 191 21.96 -4.86 12.07
C ASP A 191 22.93 -4.97 10.89
N GLN A 192 24.09 -5.62 11.10
CA GLN A 192 25.08 -5.87 10.04
C GLN A 192 24.51 -6.69 8.88
N ALA A 193 23.77 -7.75 9.19
CA ALA A 193 23.20 -8.61 8.17
C ALA A 193 21.98 -7.97 7.48
N PHE A 194 21.22 -7.12 8.18
CA PHE A 194 20.19 -6.27 7.56
C PHE A 194 20.79 -5.24 6.58
N ARG A 195 21.93 -4.64 6.91
CA ARG A 195 22.65 -3.73 6.00
C ARG A 195 23.16 -4.45 4.75
N ILE A 196 23.65 -5.68 4.89
CA ILE A 196 24.08 -6.50 3.74
C ILE A 196 22.87 -6.83 2.86
N PHE A 197 21.75 -7.28 3.46
CA PHE A 197 20.49 -7.52 2.74
C PHE A 197 20.03 -6.28 1.98
N SER A 198 20.04 -5.11 2.62
CA SER A 198 19.62 -3.85 1.99
C SER A 198 20.51 -3.49 0.79
N ARG A 199 21.83 -3.62 0.92
CA ARG A 199 22.75 -3.29 -0.18
C ARG A 199 22.69 -4.25 -1.35
N VAL A 200 22.53 -5.55 -1.08
CA VAL A 200 22.60 -6.60 -2.11
C VAL A 200 21.22 -6.89 -2.68
N THR A 201 20.28 -7.32 -1.84
CA THR A 201 18.95 -7.75 -2.26
C THR A 201 18.09 -6.54 -2.62
N SER A 202 17.90 -5.58 -1.72
CA SER A 202 17.09 -4.37 -1.99
C SER A 202 17.68 -3.51 -3.11
N GLY A 203 19.01 -3.36 -3.16
CA GLY A 203 19.70 -2.67 -4.25
C GLY A 203 19.48 -3.30 -5.64
N ARG A 204 19.34 -4.63 -5.71
CA ARG A 204 18.97 -5.32 -6.96
C ARG A 204 17.51 -5.07 -7.34
N ILE A 205 16.60 -5.14 -6.37
CA ILE A 205 15.15 -5.01 -6.59
C ILE A 205 14.77 -3.59 -7.03
N VAL A 206 15.33 -2.56 -6.38
CA VAL A 206 15.03 -1.16 -6.69
C VAL A 206 15.51 -0.76 -8.09
N ARG A 207 16.49 -1.49 -8.65
CA ARG A 207 16.99 -1.31 -10.03
C ARG A 207 16.19 -2.10 -11.06
N ILE A 208 15.26 -2.97 -10.65
CA ILE A 208 14.37 -3.62 -11.61
C ILE A 208 13.46 -2.56 -12.21
N SER A 209 13.44 -2.49 -13.53
CA SER A 209 12.54 -1.66 -14.30
C SER A 209 11.60 -2.57 -15.08
N ALA A 210 10.30 -2.24 -15.04
CA ALA A 210 9.26 -2.92 -15.77
C ALA A 210 8.61 -1.96 -16.76
N GLU A 211 8.26 -2.46 -17.94
CA GLU A 211 7.52 -1.70 -18.95
C GLU A 211 6.08 -1.45 -18.47
N PRO A 212 5.59 -0.19 -18.47
CA PRO A 212 4.22 0.11 -18.04
C PRO A 212 3.13 -0.60 -18.86
N GLY A 213 1.98 -0.87 -18.24
CA GLY A 213 0.76 -1.28 -18.93
C GLY A 213 0.63 -2.78 -19.25
N VAL A 214 1.38 -3.65 -18.56
CA VAL A 214 1.29 -5.11 -18.73
C VAL A 214 0.42 -5.71 -17.62
N PHE A 215 -0.79 -6.16 -17.99
CA PHE A 215 -1.79 -6.68 -17.06
C PHE A 215 -2.06 -8.17 -17.26
N LEU A 216 -2.38 -8.86 -16.16
CA LEU A 216 -2.71 -10.30 -16.17
C LEU A 216 -4.21 -10.58 -16.33
N THR A 217 -5.05 -9.56 -16.18
CA THR A 217 -6.50 -9.68 -16.34
C THR A 217 -6.99 -8.77 -17.47
N GLY A 218 -8.13 -9.13 -18.07
CA GLY A 218 -8.82 -8.29 -19.06
C GLY A 218 -9.21 -6.92 -18.49
N ILE A 219 -9.59 -6.00 -19.37
CA ILE A 219 -10.08 -4.68 -18.96
C ILE A 219 -11.46 -4.88 -18.29
N PRO A 220 -11.65 -4.43 -17.03
CA PRO A 220 -12.95 -4.49 -16.38
C PRO A 220 -14.04 -3.73 -17.15
N ALA A 221 -15.30 -4.18 -17.01
CA ALA A 221 -16.44 -3.51 -17.64
C ALA A 221 -16.83 -2.18 -16.96
N MET A 222 -16.29 -1.91 -15.76
CA MET A 222 -16.54 -0.67 -15.04
C MET A 222 -15.67 0.49 -15.54
N LYS A 223 -16.11 1.72 -15.27
CA LYS A 223 -15.31 2.93 -15.48
C LYS A 223 -14.31 3.11 -14.34
N LEU A 224 -13.24 3.86 -14.61
CA LEU A 224 -12.33 4.31 -13.57
C LEU A 224 -13.13 5.06 -12.49
N PRO A 225 -12.98 4.70 -11.20
CA PRO A 225 -13.64 5.43 -10.12
C PRO A 225 -13.30 6.92 -10.17
N GLU A 226 -14.29 7.77 -9.89
CA GLU A 226 -14.13 9.22 -9.99
C GLU A 226 -12.97 9.75 -9.12
N ALA A 227 -12.75 9.14 -7.95
CA ALA A 227 -11.67 9.48 -7.02
C ALA A 227 -10.27 9.29 -7.62
N PHE A 228 -10.13 8.45 -8.65
CA PHE A 228 -8.89 8.22 -9.39
C PHE A 228 -8.82 9.01 -10.70
N GLY A 229 -9.74 9.93 -10.98
CA GLY A 229 -9.77 10.69 -12.24
C GLY A 229 -8.48 11.47 -12.55
N TRP A 230 -7.66 11.77 -11.55
CA TRP A 230 -6.32 12.36 -11.75
C TRP A 230 -5.33 11.41 -12.46
N ALA A 231 -5.64 10.12 -12.58
CA ALA A 231 -4.82 9.13 -13.26
C ALA A 231 -5.12 9.00 -14.76
N GLU A 232 -6.20 9.60 -15.28
CA GLU A 232 -6.68 9.39 -16.66
C GLU A 232 -5.64 9.71 -17.74
N ASP A 233 -4.76 10.69 -17.48
CA ASP A 233 -3.68 11.07 -18.40
C ASP A 233 -2.54 10.03 -18.48
N ASP A 234 -2.55 8.98 -17.64
CA ASP A 234 -1.62 7.85 -17.67
C ASP A 234 -2.38 6.52 -17.77
N PRO A 235 -2.52 5.95 -18.99
CA PRO A 235 -3.29 4.73 -19.22
C PRO A 235 -2.79 3.51 -18.44
N ALA A 236 -1.50 3.44 -18.12
CA ALA A 236 -0.93 2.32 -17.38
C ALA A 236 -1.36 2.41 -15.91
N VAL A 237 -1.17 3.57 -15.27
CA VAL A 237 -1.61 3.80 -13.89
C VAL A 237 -3.13 3.66 -13.76
N ALA A 238 -3.90 4.29 -14.66
CA ALA A 238 -5.36 4.17 -14.68
C ALA A 238 -5.81 2.71 -14.86
N GLY A 239 -5.17 1.96 -15.77
CA GLY A 239 -5.47 0.55 -16.00
C GLY A 239 -5.18 -0.35 -14.81
N GLY A 240 -4.15 -0.04 -14.03
CA GLY A 240 -3.81 -0.72 -12.77
C GLY A 240 -4.83 -0.44 -11.67
N LEU A 241 -5.15 0.84 -11.44
CA LEU A 241 -6.14 1.27 -10.45
C LEU A 241 -7.55 0.76 -10.77
N LEU A 242 -7.91 0.69 -12.05
CA LEU A 242 -9.19 0.13 -12.50
C LEU A 242 -9.35 -1.34 -12.09
N ARG A 243 -8.34 -2.17 -12.37
CA ARG A 243 -8.34 -3.60 -12.02
C ARG A 243 -8.30 -3.83 -10.51
N PHE A 244 -7.58 -2.97 -9.80
CA PHE A 244 -7.55 -2.97 -8.35
C PHE A 244 -8.93 -2.70 -7.75
N ALA A 245 -9.61 -1.64 -8.21
CA ALA A 245 -10.96 -1.30 -7.76
C ALA A 245 -11.99 -2.39 -8.11
N ASP A 246 -11.96 -2.91 -9.34
CA ASP A 246 -12.85 -3.99 -9.80
C ASP A 246 -12.71 -5.25 -8.95
N ALA A 247 -11.48 -5.69 -8.69
CA ALA A 247 -11.22 -6.90 -7.93
C ALA A 247 -11.70 -6.79 -6.47
N ILE A 248 -11.51 -5.63 -5.84
CA ILE A 248 -11.96 -5.40 -4.46
C ILE A 248 -13.47 -5.28 -4.37
N ARG A 249 -14.12 -4.56 -5.29
CA ARG A 249 -15.59 -4.46 -5.29
C ARG A 249 -16.25 -5.81 -5.54
N SER A 250 -15.72 -6.59 -6.48
CA SER A 250 -16.17 -7.97 -6.70
C SER A 250 -16.02 -8.84 -5.45
N ALA A 251 -14.87 -8.75 -4.76
CA ALA A 251 -14.65 -9.47 -3.51
C ALA A 251 -15.61 -9.03 -2.40
N ALA A 252 -15.94 -7.74 -2.33
CA ALA A 252 -16.90 -7.23 -1.35
C ALA A 252 -18.32 -7.70 -1.63
N ASP A 253 -18.74 -7.76 -2.90
CA ASP A 253 -20.05 -8.28 -3.29
C ASP A 253 -20.20 -9.77 -2.96
N GLU A 254 -19.10 -10.53 -2.98
CA GLU A 254 -19.08 -11.95 -2.62
C GLU A 254 -19.07 -12.18 -1.09
N SER A 255 -18.33 -11.36 -0.32
CA SER A 255 -18.01 -11.68 1.08
C SER A 255 -18.56 -10.72 2.14
N VAL A 256 -18.98 -9.50 1.77
CA VAL A 256 -19.41 -8.48 2.74
C VAL A 256 -20.91 -8.28 2.67
N ASP A 257 -21.59 -8.47 3.81
CA ASP A 257 -23.04 -8.32 3.91
C ASP A 257 -23.49 -6.91 3.48
N PRO A 258 -24.57 -6.76 2.68
CA PRO A 258 -25.03 -5.47 2.20
C PRO A 258 -25.32 -4.42 3.30
N GLU A 259 -25.82 -4.84 4.47
CA GLU A 259 -26.06 -3.91 5.59
C GLU A 259 -24.75 -3.39 6.17
N VAL A 260 -23.74 -4.28 6.28
CA VAL A 260 -22.37 -3.89 6.64
C VAL A 260 -21.80 -2.95 5.58
N GLN A 261 -22.03 -3.24 4.30
CA GLN A 261 -21.54 -2.39 3.23
C GLN A 261 -22.08 -0.95 3.34
N ALA A 262 -23.39 -0.81 3.56
CA ALA A 262 -24.06 0.47 3.69
C ALA A 262 -23.56 1.27 4.91
N LEU A 263 -23.43 0.63 6.07
CA LEU A 263 -22.92 1.24 7.29
C LEU A 263 -21.48 1.74 7.09
N VAL A 264 -20.58 0.88 6.63
CA VAL A 264 -19.15 1.22 6.51
C VAL A 264 -18.93 2.31 5.45
N LYS A 265 -19.62 2.25 4.30
CA LYS A 265 -19.57 3.31 3.28
C LYS A 265 -19.96 4.67 3.87
N ARG A 266 -21.06 4.74 4.65
CA ARG A 266 -21.47 5.96 5.35
C ARG A 266 -20.38 6.47 6.30
N GLN A 267 -19.86 5.61 7.17
CA GLN A 267 -18.86 6.01 8.16
C GLN A 267 -17.56 6.48 7.51
N VAL A 268 -17.07 5.75 6.50
CA VAL A 268 -15.87 6.17 5.76
C VAL A 268 -16.12 7.47 5.01
N SER A 269 -17.29 7.68 4.41
CA SER A 269 -17.60 8.93 3.71
C SER A 269 -17.59 10.18 4.61
N ALA A 270 -17.84 10.02 5.91
CA ALA A 270 -17.79 11.10 6.90
C ALA A 270 -16.41 11.24 7.59
N TRP A 271 -15.50 10.29 7.37
CA TRP A 271 -14.17 10.30 7.97
C TRP A 271 -13.26 11.31 7.27
N GLU A 272 -12.48 12.12 7.99
CA GLU A 272 -11.61 13.17 7.41
C GLU A 272 -10.11 12.84 7.52
N GLY A 273 -9.77 11.60 7.91
CA GLY A 273 -8.39 11.12 8.02
C GLY A 273 -7.90 10.97 9.46
N GLU A 274 -8.59 11.57 10.43
CA GLU A 274 -8.25 11.49 11.85
C GLU A 274 -8.51 10.09 12.44
N PRO A 275 -7.61 9.54 13.29
CA PRO A 275 -7.91 8.36 14.08
C PRO A 275 -9.17 8.60 14.93
N PRO A 276 -10.16 7.69 14.90
CA PRO A 276 -11.45 7.88 15.59
C PRO A 276 -11.38 7.89 17.13
N GLY A 277 -10.18 7.79 17.73
CA GLY A 277 -9.96 7.95 19.17
C GLY A 277 -8.78 7.12 19.71
N LEU A 278 -8.52 7.22 21.01
CA LEU A 278 -7.45 6.47 21.73
C LEU A 278 -7.82 5.00 22.00
N GLY A 279 -9.04 4.56 21.66
CA GLY A 279 -9.53 3.20 21.88
C GLY A 279 -10.60 2.78 20.88
N LYS A 280 -11.20 1.62 21.09
CA LYS A 280 -12.19 1.00 20.18
C LYS A 280 -13.66 1.24 20.55
N GLY A 281 -13.95 1.97 21.63
CA GLY A 281 -15.33 2.17 22.12
C GLY A 281 -16.25 2.93 21.16
N TRP A 282 -15.70 3.70 20.22
CA TRP A 282 -16.48 4.34 19.16
C TRP A 282 -17.15 3.33 18.22
N LEU A 283 -16.62 2.10 18.11
CA LEU A 283 -17.22 1.06 17.29
C LEU A 283 -18.56 0.60 17.85
N ASP A 284 -18.70 0.57 19.18
CA ASP A 284 -19.85 -0.04 19.84
C ASP A 284 -21.14 0.71 19.53
N SER A 285 -21.09 2.05 19.52
CA SER A 285 -22.21 2.89 19.09
C SER A 285 -22.49 2.74 17.60
N VAL A 286 -21.44 2.75 16.76
CA VAL A 286 -21.57 2.68 15.29
C VAL A 286 -22.19 1.36 14.85
N VAL A 287 -21.72 0.21 15.36
CA VAL A 287 -22.23 -1.10 14.93
C VAL A 287 -23.52 -1.51 15.63
N SER A 288 -24.01 -0.73 16.61
CA SER A 288 -25.28 -1.01 17.29
C SER A 288 -26.48 -0.98 16.35
N GLU A 289 -26.38 -0.26 15.22
CA GLU A 289 -27.37 -0.23 14.13
C GLU A 289 -27.57 -1.61 13.48
N LEU A 290 -26.56 -2.50 13.58
CA LEU A 290 -26.59 -3.82 12.97
C LEU A 290 -27.01 -4.90 13.98
N SER A 291 -27.58 -5.98 13.44
CA SER A 291 -27.81 -7.21 14.19
C SER A 291 -26.50 -7.77 14.76
N GLU A 292 -26.56 -8.42 15.92
CA GLU A 292 -25.37 -8.93 16.62
C GLU A 292 -24.46 -9.80 15.74
N ARG A 293 -25.07 -10.57 14.82
CA ARG A 293 -24.36 -11.42 13.86
C ARG A 293 -23.43 -10.62 12.92
N LEU A 294 -23.84 -9.42 12.52
CA LEU A 294 -23.13 -8.60 11.53
C LEU A 294 -22.08 -7.67 12.14
N ARG A 295 -22.16 -7.43 13.46
CA ARG A 295 -21.27 -6.50 14.16
C ARG A 295 -19.79 -6.84 13.97
N PRO A 296 -19.33 -8.10 14.08
CA PRO A 296 -17.91 -8.40 13.92
C PRO A 296 -17.37 -8.09 12.51
N GLN A 297 -18.15 -8.37 11.46
CA GLN A 297 -17.76 -8.04 10.08
C GLN A 297 -17.65 -6.51 9.89
N ALA A 298 -18.62 -5.75 10.40
CA ALA A 298 -18.57 -4.29 10.35
C ALA A 298 -17.40 -3.71 11.13
N ARG A 299 -17.12 -4.22 12.34
CA ARG A 299 -15.95 -3.82 13.14
C ARG A 299 -14.64 -4.05 12.39
N LEU A 300 -14.47 -5.21 11.78
CA LEU A 300 -13.27 -5.54 11.00
C LEU A 300 -13.09 -4.55 9.83
N ALA A 301 -14.15 -4.28 9.06
CA ALA A 301 -14.08 -3.34 7.93
C ALA A 301 -13.79 -1.90 8.37
N LEU A 302 -14.44 -1.42 9.44
CA LEU A 302 -14.22 -0.07 9.99
C LEU A 302 -12.81 0.10 10.55
N LEU A 303 -12.32 -0.91 11.28
CA LEU A 303 -10.94 -0.92 11.78
C LEU A 303 -9.94 -0.95 10.63
N ALA A 304 -10.14 -1.82 9.64
CA ALA A 304 -9.28 -1.87 8.46
C ALA A 304 -9.20 -0.51 7.76
N ALA A 305 -10.33 0.22 7.66
CA ALA A 305 -10.39 1.54 7.05
C ALA A 305 -9.68 2.63 7.88
N MET A 306 -9.98 2.74 9.18
CA MET A 306 -9.67 3.96 9.97
C MET A 306 -8.64 3.75 11.09
N ALA A 307 -8.35 2.51 11.46
CA ALA A 307 -7.46 2.20 12.58
C ALA A 307 -6.88 0.78 12.47
N SER A 308 -6.27 0.42 11.33
CA SER A 308 -5.86 -0.96 11.03
C SER A 308 -4.87 -1.54 12.06
N TRP A 309 -4.06 -0.68 12.70
CA TRP A 309 -3.13 -1.06 13.78
C TRP A 309 -3.83 -1.51 15.07
N ALA A 310 -5.14 -1.28 15.21
CA ALA A 310 -5.94 -1.65 16.37
C ALA A 310 -6.69 -2.98 16.20
N VAL A 311 -6.52 -3.65 15.05
CA VAL A 311 -7.02 -5.02 14.85
C VAL A 311 -6.12 -5.98 15.63
N ASP A 312 -6.71 -6.65 16.62
CA ASP A 312 -6.04 -7.64 17.46
C ASP A 312 -6.68 -9.03 17.28
N SER A 313 -6.14 -10.03 17.99
CA SER A 313 -6.70 -11.39 17.96
C SER A 313 -8.16 -11.44 18.43
N GLY A 314 -8.60 -10.52 19.29
CA GLY A 314 -9.98 -10.45 19.75
C GLY A 314 -10.96 -10.13 18.61
N GLU A 315 -10.62 -9.17 17.75
CA GLU A 315 -11.44 -8.82 16.59
C GLU A 315 -11.47 -9.94 15.53
N ILE A 316 -10.33 -10.62 15.31
CA ILE A 316 -10.23 -11.76 14.40
C ILE A 316 -11.07 -12.94 14.91
N GLU A 317 -10.93 -13.32 16.18
CA GLU A 317 -11.68 -14.43 16.76
C GLU A 317 -13.17 -14.12 16.88
N SER A 318 -13.56 -12.87 17.13
CA SER A 318 -14.96 -12.43 17.08
C SER A 318 -15.56 -12.61 15.68
N SER A 319 -14.80 -12.24 14.65
CA SER A 319 -15.20 -12.40 13.25
C SER A 319 -15.36 -13.88 12.87
N ARG A 320 -14.42 -14.73 13.29
CA ARG A 320 -14.50 -16.19 13.07
C ARG A 320 -15.71 -16.81 13.78
N ARG A 321 -16.00 -16.42 15.02
CA ARG A 321 -17.21 -16.87 15.74
C ARG A 321 -18.51 -16.43 15.06
N ALA A 322 -18.50 -15.30 14.36
CA ALA A 322 -19.61 -14.85 13.53
C ALA A 322 -19.72 -15.54 12.16
N GLY A 323 -18.80 -16.48 11.86
CA GLY A 323 -18.85 -17.31 10.66
C GLY A 323 -17.98 -16.83 9.50
N LEU A 324 -17.09 -15.83 9.70
CA LEU A 324 -16.16 -15.40 8.66
C LEU A 324 -15.01 -16.41 8.55
N ASP A 325 -14.91 -17.07 7.39
CA ASP A 325 -13.75 -17.87 7.04
C ASP A 325 -12.53 -17.00 6.67
N SER A 326 -11.38 -17.63 6.43
CA SER A 326 -10.14 -16.91 6.08
C SER A 326 -10.28 -16.03 4.83
N ARG A 327 -11.08 -16.44 3.85
CA ARG A 327 -11.29 -15.66 2.63
C ARG A 327 -12.19 -14.46 2.92
N ALA A 328 -13.29 -14.64 3.65
CA ALA A 328 -14.18 -13.56 4.06
C ALA A 328 -13.47 -12.53 4.97
N LEU A 329 -12.57 -12.98 5.86
CA LEU A 329 -11.71 -12.10 6.66
C LEU A 329 -10.81 -11.22 5.78
N LEU A 330 -10.11 -11.84 4.83
CA LEU A 330 -9.24 -11.14 3.89
C LEU A 330 -10.02 -10.11 3.06
N GLU A 331 -11.13 -10.53 2.47
CA GLU A 331 -11.92 -9.71 1.54
C GLU A 331 -12.65 -8.56 2.27
N THR A 332 -13.15 -8.80 3.49
CA THR A 332 -13.73 -7.74 4.35
C THR A 332 -12.68 -6.67 4.69
N ALA A 333 -11.49 -7.09 5.10
CA ALA A 333 -10.41 -6.15 5.45
C ALA A 333 -9.87 -5.40 4.22
N ALA A 334 -9.69 -6.09 3.08
CA ALA A 334 -9.29 -5.48 1.82
C ALA A 334 -10.29 -4.42 1.37
N TRP A 335 -11.58 -4.72 1.46
CA TRP A 335 -12.62 -3.77 1.10
C TRP A 335 -12.62 -2.53 2.01
N GLY A 336 -12.56 -2.71 3.34
CA GLY A 336 -12.44 -1.59 4.28
C GLY A 336 -11.19 -0.74 4.03
N ALA A 337 -10.04 -1.38 3.81
CA ALA A 337 -8.79 -0.68 3.50
C ALA A 337 -8.86 0.11 2.19
N PHE A 338 -9.53 -0.45 1.17
CA PHE A 338 -9.73 0.21 -0.11
C PHE A 338 -10.65 1.42 0.00
N LEU A 339 -11.75 1.34 0.74
CA LEU A 339 -12.64 2.49 0.92
C LEU A 339 -11.90 3.69 1.50
N ALA A 340 -10.99 3.46 2.46
CA ALA A 340 -10.14 4.52 2.99
C ALA A 340 -9.18 5.07 1.94
N ALA A 341 -8.51 4.21 1.17
CA ALA A 341 -7.59 4.63 0.11
C ALA A 341 -8.31 5.38 -1.04
N GLU A 342 -9.51 4.94 -1.42
CA GLU A 342 -10.37 5.59 -2.42
C GLU A 342 -10.82 6.98 -1.93
N ARG A 343 -11.22 7.11 -0.65
CA ARG A 343 -11.57 8.41 -0.09
C ARG A 343 -10.39 9.37 -0.06
N ILE A 344 -9.22 8.89 0.35
CA ILE A 344 -7.97 9.67 0.31
C ILE A 344 -7.65 10.13 -1.12
N ALA A 345 -7.82 9.28 -2.12
CA ALA A 345 -7.62 9.66 -3.52
C ALA A 345 -8.59 10.79 -3.97
N GLY A 346 -9.81 10.79 -3.44
CA GLY A 346 -10.77 11.87 -3.64
C GLY A 346 -10.25 13.23 -3.16
N TRP A 347 -9.65 13.29 -1.96
CA TRP A 347 -9.02 14.52 -1.45
C TRP A 347 -7.84 14.97 -2.30
N MET A 348 -7.02 14.03 -2.79
CA MET A 348 -5.91 14.37 -3.68
C MET A 348 -6.39 14.95 -5.01
N LYS A 349 -7.54 14.48 -5.54
CA LYS A 349 -8.19 15.07 -6.72
C LYS A 349 -8.59 16.53 -6.45
N GLU A 350 -9.14 16.82 -5.28
CA GLU A 350 -9.58 18.17 -4.94
C GLU A 350 -8.41 19.12 -4.73
N GLY A 351 -7.37 18.68 -4.02
CA GLY A 351 -6.12 19.44 -3.83
C GLY A 351 -5.36 19.73 -5.13
N THR A 352 -5.64 19.00 -6.22
CA THR A 352 -5.01 19.22 -7.54
C THR A 352 -5.86 20.08 -8.49
N LYS A 353 -7.12 20.42 -8.16
CA LYS A 353 -7.98 21.29 -8.99
C LYS A 353 -7.46 22.73 -9.10
N GLY A 354 -6.55 23.15 -8.22
CA GLY A 354 -5.91 24.47 -8.24
C GLY A 354 -4.40 24.36 -8.42
N THR A 355 -3.92 24.45 -9.67
CA THR A 355 -2.50 24.59 -10.06
C THR A 355 -1.57 23.42 -9.69
N TYR A 356 -1.05 22.71 -10.68
CA TYR A 356 0.25 22.04 -10.52
C TYR A 356 1.35 23.10 -10.46
N TYR A 357 2.48 22.77 -9.83
CA TYR A 357 3.63 23.67 -9.78
C TYR A 357 4.04 24.13 -11.20
N SER A 358 3.69 25.37 -11.58
CA SER A 358 4.00 25.97 -12.88
C SER A 358 5.39 26.61 -12.81
N GLY A 359 6.44 25.82 -13.05
CA GLY A 359 7.81 26.31 -12.97
C GLY A 359 8.11 27.39 -14.00
N ASN A 360 8.15 28.67 -13.58
CA ASN A 360 8.84 29.73 -14.32
C ASN A 360 9.75 30.63 -13.45
N LYS A 361 9.95 30.28 -12.17
CA LYS A 361 11.16 30.64 -11.44
C LYS A 361 12.01 29.39 -11.34
N LYS A 362 13.21 29.44 -11.91
CA LYS A 362 14.26 28.43 -11.76
C LYS A 362 14.52 28.21 -10.25
N LEU A 363 13.75 27.33 -9.62
CA LEU A 363 14.39 26.25 -8.89
C LEU A 363 15.10 25.45 -9.97
N GLN A 364 16.36 25.82 -10.23
CA GLN A 364 17.32 24.79 -10.53
C GLN A 364 17.28 23.86 -9.32
N LEU A 365 16.35 22.89 -9.33
CA LEU A 365 16.80 21.52 -9.09
C LEU A 365 18.06 21.42 -9.96
N PRO A 366 19.25 21.18 -9.37
CA PRO A 366 20.41 20.90 -10.20
C PRO A 366 19.92 19.87 -11.21
N LEU A 367 20.23 20.08 -12.49
CA LEU A 367 19.97 19.09 -13.52
C LEU A 367 20.28 17.73 -12.87
N LEU A 368 19.34 16.79 -12.95
CA LEU A 368 19.38 15.45 -12.33
C LEU A 368 20.64 14.60 -12.70
N LYS A 369 21.63 15.21 -13.35
CA LYS A 369 22.98 14.73 -13.64
C LYS A 369 24.05 15.25 -12.66
N ASP A 370 23.78 16.31 -11.87
CA ASP A 370 24.76 16.95 -10.98
C ASP A 370 24.62 16.52 -9.50
N ILE A 371 23.52 15.84 -9.16
CA ILE A 371 23.51 14.93 -8.01
C ILE A 371 24.21 13.70 -8.54
N GLY A 372 25.37 13.31 -7.99
CA GLY A 372 26.22 12.21 -8.46
C GLY A 372 25.58 10.81 -8.38
N LEU A 373 24.36 10.67 -8.90
CA LEU A 373 23.67 9.45 -9.24
C LEU A 373 24.49 8.81 -10.36
N LYS A 374 25.45 7.96 -9.96
CA LYS A 374 26.10 7.07 -10.92
C LYS A 374 25.02 6.15 -11.52
N PRO A 375 25.12 5.84 -12.82
CA PRO A 375 24.17 4.98 -13.52
C PRO A 375 24.01 3.60 -12.86
#